data_AF-A0A1S2X9W8-F1
#
_entry.id   AF-A0A1S2X9W8-F1
#
_cell.length_a   1.000
_cell.length_b   1.000
_cell.length_c   1.000
_cell.angle_alpha   90.00
_cell.angle_beta   90.00
_cell.angle_gamma   90.00
#
_symmetry.space_group_name_H-M   'P 1'
#
loop_
_entity.id
_entity.type
_entity.pdbx_description
1 polymer ?
#
loop_
_entity_poly.entity_id
_entity_poly.type
_entity_poly.pdbx_seq_one_letter_code
_entity_poly.pdbx_strand_id
1 'polypeptide(L)'
;MGSHQKILLILLTLIWGFICYGISSEYSILAFDFDTLPSEDQVVELFQQWKKDHKKFYIHPEEAALRLESFRRNLKYVIERNSMRNSTLGHRLGLNRFADMSNDEFKSKFISKVKKPTSKRSNDLYVKDESCEEAAYSLDWRKKGAVTGVKDQGNCGSCWSFSSTGAIEGVNAIVTGDLISLSEQELVDCDSTNDGCDGGYMDYAFEWVINNGGIDTESSYPYTGVDGTCNVTKEETKVVTIDGYTDVAQSDSGVLCATVKQPISAGIDGSSLDFQLYTGGIYDGDCSSDPDDIDHAVLIVGYGSKGDEDYWIVKNSWGTNWGIEGYIYIRRNTNLKYGVCAINYMASYPTKESSAVSPTSPPSPPSPPSPLPPPPPPSPSPSECGDFSYCHADQTCCCNLELFDFCLAYGCCEYENAVCCTGSEYCCPSDYPICDIEDGLCLQNYGDLMGVAAKKKKMGKHKFPWTKLEQKKKTHSPLQLSLRRNAFAAMR
;
A
#
# COMPACT_ATOMS: atom_id res chain seq x y z
N MET A 1 17.33 37.82 47.04
CA MET A 1 16.21 37.04 46.45
C MET A 1 15.32 36.56 47.59
N GLY A 2 14.07 37.02 47.63
CA GLY A 2 13.13 36.77 48.73
C GLY A 2 12.66 35.32 48.81
N SER A 3 12.14 34.91 49.96
CA SER A 3 11.66 33.54 50.24
C SER A 3 10.72 32.99 49.15
N HIS A 4 9.86 33.86 48.58
CA HIS A 4 8.97 33.51 47.47
C HIS A 4 9.69 33.16 46.16
N GLN A 5 10.86 33.74 45.91
CA GLN A 5 11.64 33.51 44.69
C GLN A 5 12.40 32.18 44.74
N LYS A 6 12.72 31.69 45.95
CA LYS A 6 13.29 30.35 46.16
C LYS A 6 12.25 29.25 46.00
N ILE A 7 11.02 29.48 46.48
CA ILE A 7 9.91 28.53 46.34
C ILE A 7 9.49 28.39 44.88
N LEU A 8 9.46 29.49 44.12
CA LEU A 8 9.15 29.46 42.68
C LEU A 8 10.24 28.74 41.87
N LEU A 9 11.52 28.90 42.22
CA LEU A 9 12.61 28.16 41.58
C LEU A 9 12.53 26.65 41.88
N ILE A 10 12.19 26.26 43.11
CA ILE A 10 12.04 24.85 43.51
C ILE A 10 10.86 24.19 42.77
N LEU A 11 9.73 24.90 42.64
CA LEU A 11 8.58 24.42 41.86
C LEU A 11 8.90 24.30 40.37
N LEU A 12 9.64 25.24 39.79
CA LEU A 12 10.07 25.18 38.39
C LEU A 12 11.06 24.03 38.14
N THR A 13 11.97 23.74 39.08
CA THR A 13 12.88 22.58 38.97
C THR A 13 12.17 21.24 39.15
N LEU A 14 11.10 21.18 39.95
CA LEU A 14 10.27 19.98 40.08
C LEU A 14 9.42 19.73 38.84
N ILE A 15 8.89 20.78 38.20
CA ILE A 15 8.14 20.66 36.95
C ILE A 15 9.07 20.27 35.79
N TRP A 16 10.31 20.76 35.75
CA TRP A 16 11.30 20.33 34.76
C TRP A 16 11.83 18.91 35.02
N GLY A 17 11.89 18.48 36.28
CA GLY A 17 12.15 17.08 36.64
C GLY A 17 11.05 16.13 36.15
N PHE A 18 9.79 16.55 36.19
CA PHE A 18 8.65 15.74 35.70
C PHE A 18 8.48 15.75 34.17
N ILE A 19 9.06 16.71 33.45
CA ILE A 19 9.02 16.75 31.97
C ILE A 19 10.22 16.03 31.34
N CYS A 20 11.32 15.83 32.10
CA CYS A 20 12.51 15.09 31.64
C CYS A 20 12.58 13.62 32.07
N TYR A 21 11.64 13.13 32.88
CA TYR A 21 11.33 11.70 32.87
C TYR A 21 10.42 11.45 31.67
N GLY A 22 11.06 11.12 30.55
CA GLY A 22 10.38 10.51 29.43
C GLY A 22 9.49 9.39 29.96
N ILE A 23 8.19 9.52 29.68
CA ILE A 23 7.23 8.45 29.75
C ILE A 23 7.91 7.25 29.10
N SER A 24 8.25 6.26 29.93
CA SER A 24 8.82 5.01 29.44
C SER A 24 7.88 4.48 28.37
N SER A 25 8.48 3.91 27.33
CA SER A 25 7.84 3.21 26.22
C SER A 25 7.11 1.93 26.68
N GLU A 26 6.28 2.02 27.70
CA GLU A 26 5.49 0.89 28.23
C GLU A 26 4.03 0.93 27.78
N TYR A 27 3.71 1.54 26.64
CA TYR A 27 2.39 1.34 25.99
C TYR A 27 2.51 1.40 24.46
N SER A 28 3.57 0.79 23.92
CA SER A 28 3.58 0.37 22.52
C SER A 28 3.42 -1.14 22.50
N ILE A 29 2.31 -1.63 21.95
CA ILE A 29 1.93 -3.06 21.87
C ILE A 29 2.91 -3.88 20.98
N LEU A 30 4.04 -3.30 20.59
CA LEU A 30 5.00 -3.87 19.66
C LEU A 30 6.33 -4.33 20.28
N ALA A 31 6.53 -4.21 21.59
CA ALA A 31 7.71 -4.76 22.26
C ALA A 31 7.43 -5.07 23.74
N PHE A 32 6.79 -6.20 24.03
CA PHE A 32 6.90 -6.81 25.34
C PHE A 32 8.19 -7.65 25.37
N ASP A 33 8.94 -7.60 26.47
CA ASP A 33 10.07 -8.50 26.71
C ASP A 33 9.47 -9.87 27.13
N PHE A 34 9.60 -10.88 26.27
CA PHE A 34 8.74 -12.09 26.24
C PHE A 34 9.28 -13.29 27.05
N ASP A 35 10.20 -13.08 27.99
CA ASP A 35 10.89 -14.19 28.66
C ASP A 35 10.10 -14.87 29.80
N THR A 36 8.90 -14.37 30.14
CA THR A 36 8.01 -15.01 31.13
C THR A 36 6.55 -14.95 30.71
N LEU A 37 5.84 -16.09 30.78
CA LEU A 37 4.38 -16.16 30.58
C LEU A 37 3.66 -15.18 31.53
N PRO A 38 2.73 -14.34 31.04
CA PRO A 38 2.01 -13.38 31.89
C PRO A 38 1.18 -14.06 32.99
N SER A 39 0.99 -13.38 34.12
CA SER A 39 0.05 -13.81 35.16
C SER A 39 -1.40 -13.72 34.67
N GLU A 40 -2.33 -14.44 35.32
CA GLU A 40 -3.75 -14.41 34.93
C GLU A 40 -4.34 -12.99 34.95
N ASP A 41 -3.98 -12.18 35.94
CA ASP A 41 -4.44 -10.78 36.02
C ASP A 41 -3.92 -9.95 34.84
N GLN A 42 -2.66 -10.15 34.45
CA GLN A 42 -2.06 -9.48 33.28
C GLN A 42 -2.73 -9.90 31.96
N VAL A 43 -3.09 -11.19 31.81
CA VAL A 43 -3.82 -11.66 30.62
C VAL A 43 -5.19 -10.99 30.53
N VAL A 44 -5.89 -10.84 31.65
CA VAL A 44 -7.21 -10.16 31.69
C VAL A 44 -7.09 -8.69 31.32
N GLU A 45 -6.10 -7.97 31.87
CA GLU A 45 -5.84 -6.56 31.52
C GLU A 45 -5.51 -6.41 30.03
N LEU A 46 -4.62 -7.26 29.50
CA LEU A 46 -4.25 -7.28 28.09
C LEU A 46 -5.46 -7.55 27.20
N PHE A 47 -6.35 -8.47 27.60
CA PHE A 47 -7.58 -8.74 26.85
C PHE A 47 -8.52 -7.54 26.82
N GLN A 48 -8.67 -6.80 27.93
CA GLN A 48 -9.50 -5.58 27.93
C GLN A 48 -8.91 -4.50 27.02
N GLN A 49 -7.59 -4.33 27.03
CA GLN A 49 -6.91 -3.40 26.14
C GLN A 49 -7.06 -3.81 24.67
N TRP A 50 -6.81 -5.09 24.36
CA TRP A 50 -7.00 -5.66 23.03
C TRP A 50 -8.44 -5.47 22.52
N LYS A 51 -9.46 -5.68 23.36
CA LYS A 51 -10.86 -5.44 23.01
C LYS A 51 -11.11 -3.99 22.64
N LYS A 52 -10.54 -3.04 23.38
CA LYS A 52 -10.67 -1.61 23.11
C LYS A 52 -10.05 -1.25 21.76
N ASP A 53 -8.84 -1.75 21.50
CA ASP A 53 -8.10 -1.45 20.27
C ASP A 53 -8.79 -2.04 19.03
N HIS A 54 -9.36 -3.24 19.16
CA HIS A 54 -10.09 -3.92 18.09
C HIS A 54 -11.59 -3.63 18.08
N LYS A 55 -12.07 -2.71 18.93
CA LYS A 55 -13.48 -2.31 19.05
C LYS A 55 -14.43 -3.50 19.28
N LYS A 56 -14.01 -4.48 20.08
CA LYS A 56 -14.76 -5.71 20.39
C LYS A 56 -15.63 -5.51 21.62
N PHE A 57 -16.90 -5.93 21.50
CA PHE A 57 -17.87 -5.91 22.58
C PHE A 57 -18.64 -7.23 22.59
N TYR A 58 -18.80 -7.82 23.78
CA TYR A 58 -19.54 -9.07 23.98
C TYR A 58 -20.65 -8.80 24.99
N ILE A 59 -21.90 -9.06 24.58
CA ILE A 59 -23.09 -8.78 25.39
C ILE A 59 -23.24 -9.84 26.48
N HIS A 60 -23.01 -11.11 26.11
CA HIS A 60 -23.25 -12.26 26.97
C HIS A 60 -21.99 -12.62 27.78
N PRO A 61 -22.09 -12.76 29.12
CA PRO A 61 -20.96 -13.15 29.94
C PRO A 61 -20.31 -14.48 29.52
N GLU A 62 -21.11 -15.42 29.03
CA GLU A 62 -20.65 -16.72 28.56
C GLU A 62 -19.78 -16.59 27.30
N GLU A 63 -20.18 -15.72 26.37
CA GLU A 63 -19.35 -15.40 25.20
C GLU A 63 -18.07 -14.70 25.63
N ALA A 64 -18.15 -13.72 26.53
CA ALA A 64 -16.97 -13.00 27.01
C ALA A 64 -15.95 -13.94 27.67
N ALA A 65 -16.40 -14.95 28.42
CA ALA A 65 -15.56 -15.98 29.01
C ALA A 65 -14.89 -16.87 27.95
N LEU A 66 -15.65 -17.33 26.95
CA LEU A 66 -15.13 -18.12 25.83
C LEU A 66 -14.07 -17.35 25.03
N ARG A 67 -14.32 -16.06 24.75
CA ARG A 67 -13.42 -15.15 24.03
C ARG A 67 -12.11 -14.95 24.79
N LEU A 68 -12.19 -14.74 26.11
CA LEU A 68 -11.01 -14.64 26.97
C LEU A 68 -10.22 -15.96 27.00
N GLU A 69 -10.88 -17.11 27.02
CA GLU A 69 -10.20 -18.41 26.98
C GLU A 69 -9.44 -18.63 25.67
N SER A 70 -10.06 -18.34 24.53
CA SER A 70 -9.40 -18.39 23.23
C SER A 70 -8.25 -17.38 23.13
N PHE A 71 -8.45 -16.16 23.64
CA PHE A 71 -7.39 -15.15 23.73
C PHE A 71 -6.20 -15.63 24.57
N ARG A 72 -6.43 -16.24 25.73
CA ARG A 72 -5.37 -16.81 26.56
C ARG A 72 -4.57 -17.88 25.82
N ARG A 73 -5.26 -18.80 25.13
CA ARG A 73 -4.60 -19.87 24.35
C ARG A 73 -3.78 -19.29 23.20
N ASN A 74 -4.33 -18.34 22.46
CA ASN A 74 -3.64 -17.70 21.34
C ASN A 74 -2.45 -16.84 21.81
N LEU A 75 -2.57 -16.13 22.93
CA LEU A 75 -1.46 -15.40 23.54
C LEU A 75 -0.31 -16.34 23.89
N LYS A 76 -0.60 -17.46 24.55
CA LYS A 76 0.41 -18.48 24.85
C LYS A 76 1.08 -19.00 23.58
N TYR A 77 0.29 -19.33 22.55
CA TYR A 77 0.81 -19.81 21.27
C TYR A 77 1.71 -18.77 20.57
N VAL A 78 1.30 -17.49 20.56
CA VAL A 78 2.09 -16.38 20.02
C VAL A 78 3.45 -16.27 20.71
N ILE A 79 3.49 -16.35 22.04
CA ILE A 79 4.73 -16.27 22.83
C ILE A 79 5.64 -17.45 22.49
N GLU A 80 5.10 -18.68 22.55
CA GLU A 80 5.85 -19.89 22.27
C GLU A 80 6.40 -19.88 20.83
N ARG A 81 5.56 -19.56 19.85
CA ARG A 81 5.96 -19.54 18.43
C ARG A 81 6.99 -18.45 18.13
N ASN A 82 6.80 -17.25 18.67
CA ASN A 82 7.75 -16.15 18.46
C ASN A 82 9.11 -16.42 19.11
N SER A 83 9.17 -17.15 20.23
CA SER A 83 10.45 -17.52 20.87
C SER A 83 11.25 -18.57 20.09
N MET A 84 10.59 -19.32 19.20
CA MET A 84 11.23 -20.27 18.29
C MET A 84 11.75 -19.64 16.98
N ARG A 85 11.61 -18.31 16.81
CA ARG A 85 12.06 -17.63 15.58
C ARG A 85 13.58 -17.60 15.52
N ASN A 86 14.12 -18.14 14.43
CA ASN A 86 15.57 -18.19 14.17
C ASN A 86 16.06 -17.04 13.26
N SER A 87 15.14 -16.26 12.68
CA SER A 87 15.44 -15.15 11.78
C SER A 87 14.65 -13.92 12.20
N THR A 88 15.27 -12.74 12.14
CA THR A 88 14.57 -11.47 12.33
C THR A 88 13.63 -11.15 11.18
N LEU A 89 13.83 -11.78 10.01
CA LEU A 89 13.00 -11.64 8.82
C LEU A 89 11.80 -12.59 8.81
N GLY A 90 11.91 -13.76 9.45
CA GLY A 90 10.85 -14.76 9.51
C GLY A 90 9.57 -14.25 10.18
N HIS A 91 8.44 -14.89 9.89
CA HIS A 91 7.13 -14.42 10.33
C HIS A 91 7.03 -14.22 11.83
N ARG A 92 6.20 -13.26 12.19
CA ARG A 92 5.86 -12.90 13.55
C ARG A 92 4.36 -13.04 13.73
N LEU A 93 3.99 -13.75 14.79
CA LEU A 93 2.61 -13.82 15.23
C LEU A 93 2.31 -12.69 16.22
N GLY A 94 1.03 -12.33 16.32
CA GLY A 94 0.58 -11.32 17.25
C GLY A 94 -0.92 -11.42 17.51
N LEU A 95 -1.38 -10.62 18.47
CA LEU A 95 -2.77 -10.58 18.88
C LEU A 95 -3.58 -9.68 17.93
N ASN A 96 -3.74 -10.14 16.69
CA ASN A 96 -4.53 -9.43 15.67
C ASN A 96 -6.04 -9.53 15.95
N ARG A 97 -6.88 -9.11 14.99
CA ARG A 97 -8.36 -9.11 15.12
C ARG A 97 -9.01 -10.48 15.41
N PHE A 98 -8.28 -11.58 15.18
CA PHE A 98 -8.73 -12.96 15.38
C PHE A 98 -8.19 -13.60 16.66
N ALA A 99 -7.48 -12.84 17.51
CA ALA A 99 -6.91 -13.37 18.74
C ALA A 99 -7.95 -13.91 19.73
N ASP A 100 -9.22 -13.49 19.64
CA ASP A 100 -10.32 -13.97 20.48
C ASP A 100 -11.04 -15.23 19.94
N MET A 101 -10.56 -15.84 18.86
CA MET A 101 -11.18 -17.00 18.23
C MET A 101 -10.32 -18.26 18.36
N SER A 102 -10.96 -19.41 18.56
CA SER A 102 -10.27 -20.68 18.37
C SER A 102 -9.99 -20.91 16.88
N ASN A 103 -9.01 -21.75 16.56
CA ASN A 103 -8.72 -22.07 15.16
C ASN A 103 -9.89 -22.77 14.46
N ASP A 104 -10.63 -23.63 15.17
CA ASP A 104 -11.81 -24.29 14.60
C ASP A 104 -12.92 -23.28 14.27
N GLU A 105 -13.14 -22.29 15.15
CA GLU A 105 -14.10 -21.22 14.87
C GLU A 105 -13.63 -20.38 13.67
N PHE A 106 -12.34 -20.03 13.62
CA PHE A 106 -11.75 -19.29 12.52
C PHE A 106 -11.93 -20.01 11.18
N LYS A 107 -11.58 -21.30 11.12
CA LYS A 107 -11.77 -22.17 9.95
C LYS A 107 -13.23 -22.19 9.49
N SER A 108 -14.17 -22.34 10.42
CA SER A 108 -15.59 -22.39 10.05
C SER A 108 -16.18 -21.08 9.50
N LYS A 109 -15.49 -19.94 9.68
CA LYS A 109 -16.03 -18.61 9.34
C LYS A 109 -15.29 -17.89 8.22
N PHE A 110 -13.97 -18.06 8.12
CA PHE A 110 -13.11 -17.26 7.23
C PHE A 110 -12.47 -18.07 6.11
N ILE A 111 -12.51 -19.40 6.22
CA ILE A 111 -11.98 -20.33 5.24
C ILE A 111 -13.13 -20.86 4.38
N SER A 112 -12.82 -21.17 3.12
CA SER A 112 -13.80 -21.53 2.10
C SER A 112 -13.58 -22.97 1.61
N LYS A 113 -14.64 -23.62 1.11
CA LYS A 113 -14.44 -24.85 0.34
C LYS A 113 -14.02 -24.45 -1.06
N VAL A 114 -12.72 -24.31 -1.29
CA VAL A 114 -12.20 -24.04 -2.62
C VAL A 114 -12.59 -25.20 -3.53
N LYS A 115 -13.38 -24.92 -4.56
CA LYS A 115 -13.82 -25.95 -5.51
C LYS A 115 -12.60 -26.40 -6.31
N LYS A 116 -12.29 -27.70 -6.25
CA LYS A 116 -11.27 -28.28 -7.13
C LYS A 116 -11.89 -28.57 -8.50
N PRO A 117 -11.21 -28.24 -9.61
CA PRO A 117 -11.74 -28.51 -10.94
C PRO A 117 -11.98 -30.02 -11.15
N THR A 118 -13.15 -30.37 -11.69
CA THR A 118 -13.56 -31.76 -11.96
C THR A 118 -12.92 -32.36 -13.21
N SER A 119 -12.46 -31.51 -14.13
CA SER A 119 -11.66 -31.89 -15.30
C SER A 119 -10.18 -31.66 -15.02
N LYS A 120 -9.31 -32.56 -15.51
CA LYS A 120 -7.87 -32.26 -15.57
C LYS A 120 -7.71 -30.98 -16.39
N ARG A 121 -7.11 -29.95 -15.79
CA ARG A 121 -6.66 -28.74 -16.49
C ARG A 121 -6.10 -29.13 -17.86
N SER A 122 -6.70 -28.59 -18.91
CA SER A 122 -6.30 -28.85 -20.28
C SER A 122 -4.81 -28.51 -20.44
N ASN A 123 -4.00 -29.44 -20.96
CA ASN A 123 -2.59 -29.18 -21.27
C ASN A 123 -2.41 -28.01 -22.25
N ASP A 124 -3.47 -27.58 -22.94
CA ASP A 124 -3.43 -26.52 -23.95
C ASP A 124 -3.53 -25.10 -23.36
N LEU A 125 -3.90 -24.95 -22.08
CA LEU A 125 -4.02 -23.65 -21.39
C LEU A 125 -2.82 -23.30 -20.49
N TYR A 126 -1.85 -24.21 -20.35
CA TYR A 126 -0.63 -23.92 -19.60
C TYR A 126 0.34 -23.12 -20.47
N VAL A 127 0.74 -21.95 -19.99
CA VAL A 127 1.97 -21.32 -20.47
C VAL A 127 3.11 -22.26 -20.12
N LYS A 128 3.84 -22.77 -21.15
CA LYS A 128 5.10 -23.51 -20.93
C LYS A 128 6.01 -22.64 -20.07
N ASP A 129 6.79 -23.27 -19.19
CA ASP A 129 7.77 -22.63 -18.30
C ASP A 129 8.61 -21.60 -19.08
N GLU A 130 8.14 -20.35 -19.11
CA GLU A 130 8.83 -19.22 -19.73
C GLU A 130 9.91 -18.82 -18.75
N SER A 131 11.14 -18.65 -19.21
CA SER A 131 12.20 -18.15 -18.35
C SER A 131 12.08 -16.63 -18.26
N CYS A 132 11.55 -16.10 -17.16
CA CYS A 132 11.54 -14.65 -16.89
C CYS A 132 12.86 -14.20 -16.27
N GLU A 133 13.98 -14.52 -16.92
CA GLU A 133 15.33 -14.18 -16.46
C GLU A 133 15.58 -12.67 -16.43
N GLU A 134 14.81 -11.89 -17.21
CA GLU A 134 14.86 -10.42 -17.23
C GLU A 134 13.89 -9.76 -16.23
N ALA A 135 13.18 -10.55 -15.41
CA ALA A 135 12.31 -9.99 -14.37
C ALA A 135 13.13 -9.11 -13.40
N ALA A 136 12.59 -7.95 -13.04
CA ALA A 136 13.19 -7.10 -12.02
C ALA A 136 13.32 -7.87 -10.69
N TYR A 137 14.25 -7.46 -9.82
CA TYR A 137 14.44 -8.11 -8.52
C TYR A 137 13.22 -8.03 -7.61
N SER A 138 12.43 -6.97 -7.74
CA SER A 138 11.17 -6.78 -7.04
C SER A 138 10.15 -6.09 -7.93
N LEU A 139 8.88 -6.37 -7.66
CA LEU A 139 7.75 -5.75 -8.32
C LEU A 139 6.61 -5.61 -7.31
N ASP A 140 5.97 -4.45 -7.30
CA ASP A 140 4.80 -4.20 -6.47
C ASP A 140 3.75 -3.44 -7.27
N TRP A 141 2.69 -4.14 -7.68
CA TRP A 141 1.60 -3.56 -8.48
C TRP A 141 0.82 -2.48 -7.72
N ARG A 142 0.90 -2.44 -6.39
CA ARG A 142 0.30 -1.35 -5.59
C ARG A 142 0.96 -0.02 -5.93
N LYS A 143 2.29 -0.01 -6.07
CA LYS A 143 3.06 1.19 -6.46
C LYS A 143 2.79 1.62 -7.91
N LYS A 144 2.23 0.72 -8.74
CA LYS A 144 1.86 0.97 -10.14
C LYS A 144 0.39 1.32 -10.34
N GLY A 145 -0.39 1.48 -9.27
CA GLY A 145 -1.81 1.83 -9.37
C GLY A 145 -2.70 0.73 -9.95
N ALA A 146 -2.27 -0.55 -9.86
CA ALA A 146 -3.03 -1.70 -10.38
C ALA A 146 -3.64 -2.58 -9.27
N VAL A 147 -3.81 -2.03 -8.06
CA VAL A 147 -4.36 -2.76 -6.90
C VAL A 147 -5.25 -1.82 -6.09
N THR A 148 -6.52 -2.18 -5.92
CA THR A 148 -7.47 -1.45 -5.07
C THR A 148 -7.13 -1.59 -3.58
N GLY A 149 -7.81 -0.83 -2.71
CA GLY A 149 -7.70 -0.99 -1.25
C GLY A 149 -8.01 -2.42 -0.77
N VAL A 150 -7.49 -2.79 0.40
CA VAL A 150 -7.83 -4.07 1.04
C VAL A 150 -9.30 -4.06 1.49
N LYS A 151 -10.01 -5.14 1.18
CA LYS A 151 -11.41 -5.35 1.54
C LYS A 151 -11.54 -6.39 2.67
N ASP A 152 -12.77 -6.60 3.16
CA ASP A 152 -13.08 -7.53 4.24
C ASP A 152 -14.28 -8.42 3.85
N GLN A 153 -14.04 -9.71 3.63
CA GLN A 153 -15.08 -10.70 3.29
C GLN A 153 -16.01 -11.03 4.46
N GLY A 154 -15.67 -10.62 5.68
CA GLY A 154 -16.46 -10.98 6.86
C GLY A 154 -16.56 -12.50 7.08
N ASN A 155 -17.73 -12.96 7.54
CA ASN A 155 -17.98 -14.38 7.86
C ASN A 155 -18.60 -15.13 6.66
N CYS A 156 -18.03 -14.96 5.47
CA CYS A 156 -18.50 -15.58 4.24
C CYS A 156 -17.30 -16.19 3.50
N GLY A 157 -17.40 -17.43 3.05
CA GLY A 157 -16.37 -18.15 2.29
C GLY A 157 -16.22 -17.67 0.84
N SER A 158 -16.27 -16.35 0.62
CA SER A 158 -16.27 -15.70 -0.69
C SER A 158 -14.89 -15.20 -1.13
N CYS A 159 -13.81 -15.64 -0.49
CA CYS A 159 -12.43 -15.29 -0.86
C CYS A 159 -12.12 -15.50 -2.35
N TRP A 160 -12.75 -16.50 -2.98
CA TRP A 160 -12.67 -16.76 -4.42
C TRP A 160 -13.13 -15.54 -5.24
N SER A 161 -14.22 -14.90 -4.83
CA SER A 161 -14.75 -13.70 -5.49
C SER A 161 -13.78 -12.52 -5.32
N PHE A 162 -13.27 -12.27 -4.12
CA PHE A 162 -12.28 -11.21 -3.85
C PHE A 162 -10.95 -11.42 -4.61
N SER A 163 -10.50 -12.67 -4.73
CA SER A 163 -9.31 -13.00 -5.51
C SER A 163 -9.55 -12.72 -7.00
N SER A 164 -10.69 -13.16 -7.54
CA SER A 164 -11.03 -12.95 -8.95
C SER A 164 -11.25 -11.48 -9.29
N THR A 165 -12.04 -10.73 -8.51
CA THR A 165 -12.24 -9.30 -8.75
C THR A 165 -10.91 -8.57 -8.70
N GLY A 166 -10.07 -8.82 -7.69
CA GLY A 166 -8.76 -8.18 -7.58
C GLY A 166 -7.83 -8.42 -8.79
N ALA A 167 -7.89 -9.59 -9.42
CA ALA A 167 -7.14 -9.87 -10.64
C ALA A 167 -7.71 -9.14 -11.86
N ILE A 168 -9.05 -9.07 -11.97
CA ILE A 168 -9.75 -8.34 -13.04
C ILE A 168 -9.50 -6.82 -12.92
N GLU A 169 -9.59 -6.27 -11.70
CA GLU A 169 -9.29 -4.87 -11.40
C GLU A 169 -7.85 -4.52 -11.85
N GLY A 170 -6.89 -5.41 -11.55
CA GLY A 170 -5.49 -5.22 -11.90
C GLY A 170 -5.23 -5.25 -13.40
N VAL A 171 -5.73 -6.26 -14.13
CA VAL A 171 -5.54 -6.31 -15.59
C VAL A 171 -6.25 -5.16 -16.29
N ASN A 172 -7.42 -4.72 -15.80
CA ASN A 172 -8.10 -3.56 -16.34
C ASN A 172 -7.27 -2.29 -16.18
N ALA A 173 -6.75 -2.03 -14.98
CA ALA A 173 -5.89 -0.88 -14.72
C ALA A 173 -4.64 -0.88 -15.61
N ILE A 174 -4.04 -2.05 -15.87
CA ILE A 174 -2.86 -2.19 -16.74
C ILE A 174 -3.20 -1.88 -18.21
N VAL A 175 -4.34 -2.37 -18.71
CA VAL A 175 -4.69 -2.27 -20.13
C VAL A 175 -5.34 -0.93 -20.48
N THR A 176 -6.18 -0.39 -19.60
CA THR A 176 -6.95 0.84 -19.87
C THR A 176 -6.41 2.07 -19.16
N GLY A 177 -5.64 1.89 -18.08
CA GLY A 177 -5.23 2.96 -17.18
C GLY A 177 -6.25 3.26 -16.07
N ASP A 178 -7.40 2.59 -16.04
CA ASP A 178 -8.46 2.84 -15.07
C ASP A 178 -8.52 1.76 -14.00
N LEU A 179 -8.17 2.12 -12.76
CA LEU A 179 -8.37 1.27 -11.59
C LEU A 179 -9.80 1.44 -11.06
N ILE A 180 -10.67 0.49 -11.38
CA ILE A 180 -12.08 0.48 -10.99
C ILE A 180 -12.29 -0.58 -9.91
N SER A 181 -12.98 -0.27 -8.81
CA SER A 181 -13.33 -1.30 -7.83
C SER A 181 -14.59 -2.06 -8.22
N LEU A 182 -14.47 -3.39 -8.31
CA LEU A 182 -15.50 -4.29 -8.82
C LEU A 182 -16.29 -4.95 -7.69
N SER A 183 -17.51 -5.39 -8.03
CA SER A 183 -18.45 -6.00 -7.09
C SER A 183 -18.11 -7.46 -6.83
N GLU A 184 -17.67 -7.77 -5.61
CA GLU A 184 -17.57 -9.17 -5.19
C GLU A 184 -18.94 -9.83 -4.99
N GLN A 185 -19.95 -9.04 -4.62
CA GLN A 185 -21.29 -9.56 -4.32
C GLN A 185 -22.04 -10.01 -5.57
N GLU A 186 -21.79 -9.38 -6.71
CA GLU A 186 -22.40 -9.80 -7.97
C GLU A 186 -21.97 -11.24 -8.30
N LEU A 187 -20.68 -11.56 -8.15
CA LEU A 187 -20.21 -12.94 -8.28
C LEU A 187 -20.87 -13.86 -7.26
N VAL A 188 -20.93 -13.46 -5.99
CA VAL A 188 -21.55 -14.27 -4.92
C VAL A 188 -23.02 -14.58 -5.22
N ASP A 189 -23.78 -13.60 -5.74
CA ASP A 189 -25.22 -13.74 -5.95
C ASP A 189 -25.60 -14.34 -7.32
N CYS A 190 -24.76 -14.12 -8.36
CA CYS A 190 -25.10 -14.40 -9.75
C CYS A 190 -24.29 -15.53 -10.39
N ASP A 191 -23.10 -15.86 -9.88
CA ASP A 191 -22.32 -16.98 -10.41
C ASP A 191 -22.85 -18.32 -9.90
N SER A 192 -23.78 -18.89 -10.66
CA SER A 192 -24.38 -20.21 -10.38
C SER A 192 -23.42 -21.40 -10.54
N THR A 193 -22.18 -21.20 -11.00
CA THR A 193 -21.17 -22.26 -11.08
C THR A 193 -20.34 -22.37 -9.79
N ASN A 194 -20.32 -21.31 -8.99
CA ASN A 194 -19.80 -21.26 -7.63
C ASN A 194 -20.92 -21.39 -6.59
N ASP A 195 -20.56 -21.54 -5.31
CA ASP A 195 -21.51 -21.77 -4.20
C ASP A 195 -21.57 -20.56 -3.25
N GLY A 196 -21.42 -19.34 -3.76
CA GLY A 196 -21.52 -18.12 -2.95
C GLY A 196 -20.59 -18.13 -1.73
N CYS A 197 -21.16 -18.02 -0.53
CA CYS A 197 -20.44 -18.07 0.75
C CYS A 197 -19.95 -19.47 1.17
N ASP A 198 -20.41 -20.55 0.52
CA ASP A 198 -19.96 -21.91 0.82
C ASP A 198 -18.66 -22.29 0.11
N GLY A 199 -18.28 -21.58 -0.95
CA GLY A 199 -17.15 -22.01 -1.77
C GLY A 199 -17.12 -21.49 -3.19
N GLY A 200 -15.92 -21.43 -3.75
CA GLY A 200 -15.80 -21.19 -5.18
C GLY A 200 -14.39 -21.41 -5.73
N TYR A 201 -14.27 -21.25 -7.04
CA TYR A 201 -13.04 -21.34 -7.80
C TYR A 201 -12.90 -20.13 -8.73
N MET A 202 -11.70 -19.56 -8.78
CA MET A 202 -11.46 -18.27 -9.44
C MET A 202 -11.68 -18.34 -10.96
N ASP A 203 -11.36 -19.46 -11.60
CA ASP A 203 -11.56 -19.63 -13.05
C ASP A 203 -13.04 -19.64 -13.43
N TYR A 204 -13.88 -20.24 -12.58
CA TYR A 204 -15.32 -20.24 -12.77
C TYR A 204 -15.89 -18.82 -12.68
N ALA A 205 -15.36 -18.00 -11.78
CA ALA A 205 -15.70 -16.58 -11.71
C ALA A 205 -15.25 -15.83 -12.97
N PHE A 206 -14.03 -16.08 -13.47
CA PHE A 206 -13.57 -15.48 -14.72
C PHE A 206 -14.46 -15.89 -15.91
N GLU A 207 -14.77 -17.18 -16.03
CA GLU A 207 -15.66 -17.70 -17.06
C GLU A 207 -17.07 -17.09 -16.95
N TRP A 208 -17.58 -16.92 -15.74
CA TRP A 208 -18.84 -16.24 -15.51
C TRP A 208 -18.79 -14.79 -16.00
N VAL A 209 -17.76 -14.00 -15.66
CA VAL A 209 -17.64 -12.60 -16.11
C VAL A 209 -17.59 -12.50 -17.65
N ILE A 210 -16.88 -13.43 -18.30
CA ILE A 210 -16.84 -13.51 -19.77
C ILE A 210 -18.24 -13.74 -20.33
N ASN A 211 -18.93 -14.76 -19.83
CA ASN A 211 -20.28 -15.14 -20.30
C ASN A 211 -21.34 -14.09 -19.95
N ASN A 212 -21.16 -13.40 -18.84
CA ASN A 212 -22.03 -12.31 -18.42
C ASN A 212 -21.85 -11.06 -19.29
N GLY A 213 -20.73 -10.95 -20.02
CA GLY A 213 -20.40 -9.76 -20.79
C GLY A 213 -19.86 -8.62 -19.94
N GLY A 214 -19.34 -8.93 -18.75
CA GLY A 214 -18.72 -8.00 -17.82
C GLY A 214 -19.21 -8.12 -16.38
N ILE A 215 -18.73 -7.21 -15.54
CA ILE A 215 -19.03 -7.14 -14.10
C ILE A 215 -19.17 -5.68 -13.68
N ASP A 216 -20.06 -5.42 -12.71
CA ASP A 216 -20.38 -4.10 -12.17
C ASP A 216 -19.40 -3.63 -11.08
N THR A 217 -19.50 -2.34 -10.73
CA THR A 217 -18.68 -1.74 -9.66
C THR A 217 -19.17 -2.15 -8.27
N GLU A 218 -18.26 -2.13 -7.30
CA GLU A 218 -18.60 -2.27 -5.87
C GLU A 218 -19.65 -1.23 -5.43
N SER A 219 -19.61 -0.01 -5.99
CA SER A 219 -20.61 1.02 -5.66
C SER A 219 -22.01 0.74 -6.22
N SER A 220 -22.11 0.06 -7.37
CA SER A 220 -23.38 -0.29 -8.01
C SER A 220 -24.02 -1.51 -7.35
N TYR A 221 -23.19 -2.48 -6.94
CA TYR A 221 -23.62 -3.70 -6.28
C TYR A 221 -22.77 -3.97 -5.02
N PRO A 222 -23.04 -3.29 -3.90
CA PRO A 222 -22.18 -3.36 -2.71
C PRO A 222 -22.14 -4.73 -2.02
N TYR A 223 -21.01 -5.03 -1.41
CA TYR A 223 -20.79 -6.23 -0.62
C TYR A 223 -21.64 -6.30 0.65
N THR A 224 -22.28 -7.45 0.87
CA THR A 224 -23.16 -7.73 2.01
C THR A 224 -22.68 -8.90 2.86
N GLY A 225 -21.76 -9.72 2.37
CA GLY A 225 -21.15 -10.81 3.14
C GLY A 225 -22.10 -11.96 3.46
N VAL A 226 -23.13 -12.13 2.64
CA VAL A 226 -24.12 -13.21 2.72
C VAL A 226 -24.58 -13.57 1.30
N ASP A 227 -25.11 -14.78 1.12
CA ASP A 227 -25.74 -15.16 -0.14
C ASP A 227 -27.03 -14.36 -0.37
N GLY A 228 -27.12 -13.74 -1.54
CA GLY A 228 -28.29 -13.05 -2.03
C GLY A 228 -28.93 -13.75 -3.23
N THR A 229 -29.96 -13.12 -3.78
CA THR A 229 -30.50 -13.49 -5.09
C THR A 229 -29.93 -12.52 -6.12
N CYS A 230 -29.43 -13.04 -7.24
CA CYS A 230 -28.91 -12.22 -8.34
C CYS A 230 -29.88 -11.09 -8.70
N ASN A 231 -29.41 -9.85 -8.51
CA ASN A 231 -30.20 -8.65 -8.78
C ASN A 231 -29.90 -8.09 -10.18
N VAL A 232 -30.70 -8.52 -11.15
CA VAL A 232 -30.57 -8.12 -12.56
C VAL A 232 -30.61 -6.60 -12.80
N THR A 233 -31.25 -5.83 -11.91
CA THR A 233 -31.30 -4.35 -12.06
C THR A 233 -29.98 -3.67 -11.66
N LYS A 234 -29.17 -4.33 -10.84
CA LYS A 234 -27.84 -3.86 -10.45
C LYS A 234 -26.73 -4.32 -11.40
N GLU A 235 -27.04 -5.32 -12.23
CA GLU A 235 -26.15 -5.97 -13.21
C GLU A 235 -26.16 -5.26 -14.59
N GLU A 236 -26.83 -4.11 -14.72
CA GLU A 236 -27.10 -3.50 -16.02
C GLU A 236 -25.88 -2.77 -16.62
N THR A 237 -24.87 -2.38 -15.83
CA THR A 237 -23.79 -1.49 -16.33
C THR A 237 -22.62 -2.25 -16.91
N LYS A 238 -22.21 -3.37 -16.30
CA LYS A 238 -21.11 -4.25 -16.76
C LYS A 238 -19.86 -3.48 -17.16
N VAL A 239 -19.30 -2.73 -16.20
CA VAL A 239 -18.27 -1.70 -16.44
C VAL A 239 -16.92 -2.25 -16.91
N VAL A 240 -16.60 -3.50 -16.57
CA VAL A 240 -15.33 -4.14 -16.94
C VAL A 240 -15.61 -5.51 -17.54
N THR A 241 -14.97 -5.77 -18.68
CA THR A 241 -14.96 -7.06 -19.37
C THR A 241 -13.56 -7.65 -19.38
N ILE A 242 -13.48 -8.97 -19.54
CA ILE A 242 -12.25 -9.72 -19.82
C ILE A 242 -12.50 -10.63 -21.02
N ASP A 243 -11.45 -10.97 -21.76
CA ASP A 243 -11.53 -11.71 -23.02
C ASP A 243 -11.27 -13.21 -22.84
N GLY A 244 -10.71 -13.60 -21.68
CA GLY A 244 -10.30 -14.95 -21.36
C GLY A 244 -9.65 -15.05 -19.99
N TYR A 245 -9.10 -16.22 -19.68
CA TYR A 245 -8.23 -16.45 -18.53
C TYR A 245 -7.20 -17.52 -18.85
N THR A 246 -6.14 -17.60 -18.06
CA THR A 246 -5.02 -18.51 -18.26
C THR A 246 -4.59 -19.14 -16.93
N ASP A 247 -4.42 -20.45 -16.93
CA ASP A 247 -3.82 -21.20 -15.83
C ASP A 247 -2.29 -21.03 -15.85
N VAL A 248 -1.72 -20.79 -14.67
CA VAL A 248 -0.27 -20.61 -14.51
C VAL A 248 0.42 -21.96 -14.30
N ALA A 249 1.62 -22.11 -14.84
CA ALA A 249 2.47 -23.27 -14.55
C ALA A 249 2.74 -23.38 -13.04
N GLN A 250 2.67 -24.60 -12.51
CA GLN A 250 2.69 -24.86 -11.06
C GLN A 250 4.10 -24.82 -10.46
N SER A 251 4.84 -23.74 -10.71
CA SER A 251 6.21 -23.49 -10.29
C SER A 251 6.42 -22.03 -9.90
N ASP A 252 7.46 -21.75 -9.10
CA ASP A 252 7.82 -20.37 -8.76
C ASP A 252 8.14 -19.54 -10.02
N SER A 253 8.78 -20.14 -11.03
CA SER A 253 9.07 -19.50 -12.32
C SER A 253 7.79 -19.13 -13.08
N GLY A 254 6.81 -20.04 -13.14
CA GLY A 254 5.52 -19.79 -13.78
C GLY A 254 4.76 -18.66 -13.10
N VAL A 255 4.66 -18.71 -11.77
CA VAL A 255 4.02 -17.68 -10.95
C VAL A 255 4.75 -16.34 -11.07
N LEU A 256 6.08 -16.33 -11.11
CA LEU A 256 6.89 -15.13 -11.33
C LEU A 256 6.55 -14.50 -12.69
N CYS A 257 6.56 -15.31 -13.75
CA CYS A 257 6.28 -14.88 -15.11
C CYS A 257 4.86 -14.35 -15.34
N ALA A 258 3.89 -14.90 -14.63
CA ALA A 258 2.55 -14.34 -14.66
C ALA A 258 2.48 -13.03 -13.86
N THR A 259 3.11 -12.99 -12.68
CA THR A 259 3.14 -11.82 -11.81
C THR A 259 3.86 -10.61 -12.42
N VAL A 260 4.90 -10.82 -13.25
CA VAL A 260 5.55 -9.70 -13.95
C VAL A 260 4.65 -9.00 -14.95
N LYS A 261 3.61 -9.69 -15.44
CA LYS A 261 2.65 -9.17 -16.42
C LYS A 261 1.49 -8.44 -15.73
N GLN A 262 0.98 -8.97 -14.61
CA GLN A 262 -0.18 -8.44 -13.89
C GLN A 262 -0.36 -9.09 -12.49
N PRO A 263 -1.24 -8.57 -11.62
CA PRO A 263 -1.73 -9.30 -10.45
C PRO A 263 -2.44 -10.61 -10.84
N ILE A 264 -2.26 -11.66 -10.04
CA ILE A 264 -2.79 -13.00 -10.33
C ILE A 264 -3.51 -13.61 -9.12
N SER A 265 -4.58 -14.36 -9.39
CA SER A 265 -5.29 -15.13 -8.37
C SER A 265 -4.50 -16.37 -7.99
N ALA A 266 -4.50 -16.74 -6.71
CA ALA A 266 -3.85 -17.95 -6.22
C ALA A 266 -4.66 -18.59 -5.09
N GLY A 267 -4.71 -19.93 -5.05
CA GLY A 267 -5.20 -20.70 -3.91
C GLY A 267 -4.07 -21.08 -2.94
N ILE A 268 -4.36 -21.09 -1.64
CA ILE A 268 -3.44 -21.49 -0.56
C ILE A 268 -4.16 -22.32 0.52
N ASP A 269 -3.42 -23.05 1.35
CA ASP A 269 -3.89 -23.42 2.70
C ASP A 269 -3.73 -22.21 3.64
N GLY A 270 -4.85 -21.60 4.01
CA GLY A 270 -4.92 -20.43 4.89
C GLY A 270 -5.34 -20.76 6.33
N SER A 271 -5.43 -22.04 6.69
CA SER A 271 -6.18 -22.49 7.86
C SER A 271 -5.36 -22.67 9.14
N SER A 272 -4.03 -22.70 9.02
CA SER A 272 -3.14 -22.87 10.17
C SER A 272 -3.29 -21.74 11.21
N LEU A 273 -2.98 -22.06 12.48
CA LEU A 273 -3.01 -21.08 13.56
C LEU A 273 -1.92 -19.99 13.39
N ASP A 274 -0.77 -20.35 12.80
CA ASP A 274 0.27 -19.41 12.36
C ASP A 274 -0.29 -18.38 11.39
N PHE A 275 -1.06 -18.83 10.39
CA PHE A 275 -1.68 -17.95 9.39
C PHE A 275 -2.76 -17.06 10.01
N GLN A 276 -3.64 -17.63 10.84
CA GLN A 276 -4.67 -16.89 11.58
C GLN A 276 -4.07 -15.71 12.37
N LEU A 277 -2.96 -15.94 13.08
CA LEU A 277 -2.35 -14.98 14.01
C LEU A 277 -1.19 -14.19 13.39
N TYR A 278 -0.99 -14.27 12.08
CA TYR A 278 0.08 -13.55 11.38
C TYR A 278 -0.06 -12.02 11.52
N THR A 279 1.08 -11.36 11.75
CA THR A 279 1.18 -9.88 11.88
C THR A 279 2.36 -9.25 11.14
N GLY A 280 3.26 -10.05 10.54
CA GLY A 280 4.37 -9.51 9.76
C GLY A 280 5.53 -10.48 9.57
N GLY A 281 6.55 -10.04 8.84
CA GLY A 281 7.70 -10.87 8.44
C GLY A 281 7.42 -11.72 7.21
N ILE A 282 8.39 -12.52 6.78
CA ILE A 282 8.24 -13.46 5.65
C ILE A 282 7.71 -14.77 6.21
N TYR A 283 6.52 -15.15 5.75
CA TYR A 283 5.78 -16.33 6.16
C TYR A 283 6.35 -17.60 5.55
N ASP A 284 6.73 -18.51 6.45
CA ASP A 284 7.21 -19.87 6.18
C ASP A 284 6.69 -20.79 7.31
N GLY A 285 5.42 -20.60 7.68
CA GLY A 285 4.76 -21.24 8.82
C GLY A 285 4.15 -22.60 8.49
N ASP A 286 3.40 -23.17 9.45
CA ASP A 286 2.93 -24.56 9.43
C ASP A 286 1.69 -24.80 8.53
N CYS A 287 1.56 -24.09 7.41
CA CYS A 287 0.55 -24.40 6.41
C CYS A 287 0.96 -25.61 5.57
N SER A 288 -0.03 -26.34 5.05
CA SER A 288 0.17 -27.50 4.21
C SER A 288 0.72 -27.11 2.83
N SER A 289 1.71 -27.87 2.35
CA SER A 289 2.16 -27.80 0.95
C SER A 289 1.42 -28.79 0.04
N ASP A 290 0.43 -29.52 0.58
CA ASP A 290 -0.41 -30.43 -0.19
C ASP A 290 -1.50 -29.62 -0.90
N PRO A 291 -1.60 -29.69 -2.24
CA PRO A 291 -2.70 -29.10 -2.99
C PRO A 291 -4.08 -29.53 -2.51
N ASP A 292 -4.17 -30.69 -1.86
CA ASP A 292 -5.44 -31.19 -1.40
C ASP A 292 -6.03 -30.40 -0.22
N ASP A 293 -5.21 -29.62 0.47
CA ASP A 293 -5.58 -28.82 1.65
C ASP A 293 -5.83 -27.34 1.31
N ILE A 294 -5.78 -26.94 0.03
CA ILE A 294 -6.10 -25.57 -0.38
C ILE A 294 -7.55 -25.23 -0.03
N ASP A 295 -7.72 -24.14 0.72
CA ASP A 295 -9.00 -23.75 1.31
C ASP A 295 -9.22 -22.22 1.37
N HIS A 296 -8.28 -21.45 0.85
CA HIS A 296 -8.39 -20.00 0.76
C HIS A 296 -7.88 -19.47 -0.57
N ALA A 297 -8.50 -18.40 -1.08
CA ALA A 297 -8.10 -17.74 -2.32
C ALA A 297 -7.62 -16.32 -2.03
N VAL A 298 -6.50 -15.95 -2.62
CA VAL A 298 -5.77 -14.70 -2.39
C VAL A 298 -5.30 -14.12 -3.72
N LEU A 299 -4.76 -12.89 -3.69
CA LEU A 299 -4.23 -12.22 -4.88
C LEU A 299 -2.73 -11.96 -4.71
N ILE A 300 -1.90 -12.51 -5.59
CA ILE A 300 -0.48 -12.16 -5.67
C ILE A 300 -0.37 -10.85 -6.44
N VAL A 301 0.17 -9.82 -5.79
CA VAL A 301 0.28 -8.45 -6.35
C VAL A 301 1.73 -8.02 -6.56
N GLY A 302 2.67 -8.94 -6.42
CA GLY A 302 4.07 -8.64 -6.55
C GLY A 302 4.96 -9.67 -5.88
N TYR A 303 6.24 -9.35 -5.83
CA TYR A 303 7.28 -10.14 -5.21
C TYR A 303 8.45 -9.24 -4.84
N GLY A 304 9.29 -9.73 -3.95
CA GLY A 304 10.54 -9.10 -3.64
C GLY A 304 11.45 -10.08 -2.92
N SER A 305 12.48 -9.50 -2.32
CA SER A 305 13.52 -10.24 -1.65
C SER A 305 14.15 -9.35 -0.60
N LYS A 306 14.40 -9.90 0.59
CA LYS A 306 15.02 -9.17 1.70
C LYS A 306 16.13 -10.04 2.29
N GLY A 307 17.38 -9.58 2.13
CA GLY A 307 18.52 -10.47 2.34
C GLY A 307 18.48 -11.61 1.32
N ASP A 308 18.67 -12.85 1.79
CA ASP A 308 18.57 -14.07 0.97
C ASP A 308 17.17 -14.72 1.02
N GLU A 309 16.17 -14.01 1.53
CA GLU A 309 14.78 -14.50 1.65
C GLU A 309 13.89 -13.84 0.59
N ASP A 310 13.54 -14.63 -0.42
CA ASP A 310 12.61 -14.26 -1.49
C ASP A 310 11.16 -14.44 -1.02
N TYR A 311 10.26 -13.54 -1.43
CA TYR A 311 8.85 -13.63 -1.06
C TYR A 311 7.89 -13.12 -2.15
N TRP A 312 6.66 -13.66 -2.14
CA TRP A 312 5.47 -13.14 -2.80
C TRP A 312 4.83 -12.04 -1.95
N ILE A 313 4.30 -10.99 -2.57
CA ILE A 313 3.44 -9.99 -1.93
C ILE A 313 2.01 -10.40 -2.20
N VAL A 314 1.27 -10.76 -1.16
CA VAL A 314 -0.06 -11.34 -1.29
C VAL A 314 -1.09 -10.46 -0.57
N LYS A 315 -2.11 -10.02 -1.31
CA LYS A 315 -3.27 -9.29 -0.79
C LYS A 315 -4.29 -10.30 -0.28
N ASN A 316 -4.71 -10.13 0.98
CA ASN A 316 -5.77 -10.91 1.59
C ASN A 316 -7.09 -10.10 1.66
N SER A 317 -8.18 -10.76 2.03
CA SER A 317 -9.55 -10.23 2.09
C SER A 317 -10.11 -10.20 3.52
N TRP A 318 -9.26 -10.04 4.54
CA TRP A 318 -9.66 -10.02 5.95
C TRP A 318 -9.53 -8.65 6.62
N GLY A 319 -9.57 -7.59 5.81
CA GLY A 319 -9.39 -6.20 6.24
C GLY A 319 -7.95 -5.87 6.63
N THR A 320 -7.70 -4.58 6.85
CA THR A 320 -6.36 -4.03 7.13
C THR A 320 -5.81 -4.37 8.51
N ASN A 321 -6.65 -4.86 9.43
CA ASN A 321 -6.28 -5.22 10.80
C ASN A 321 -5.73 -6.66 10.93
N TRP A 322 -5.43 -7.30 9.81
CA TRP A 322 -4.76 -8.61 9.75
C TRP A 322 -3.47 -8.49 8.94
N GLY A 323 -2.42 -9.21 9.35
CA GLY A 323 -1.13 -9.19 8.65
C GLY A 323 -0.48 -7.80 8.58
N ILE A 324 0.19 -7.53 7.46
CA ILE A 324 0.83 -6.25 7.15
C ILE A 324 -0.19 -5.39 6.39
N GLU A 325 -1.05 -4.67 7.12
CA GLU A 325 -2.10 -3.83 6.52
C GLU A 325 -3.02 -4.60 5.55
N GLY A 326 -3.31 -5.87 5.85
CA GLY A 326 -4.10 -6.77 5.00
C GLY A 326 -3.30 -7.60 4.01
N TYR A 327 -1.98 -7.47 4.00
CA TYR A 327 -1.07 -8.24 3.16
C TYR A 327 -0.27 -9.26 3.97
N ILE A 328 0.22 -10.28 3.27
CA ILE A 328 1.20 -11.25 3.78
C ILE A 328 2.34 -11.39 2.78
N TYR A 329 3.55 -11.55 3.30
CA TYR A 329 4.71 -11.91 2.48
C TYR A 329 4.94 -13.40 2.64
N ILE A 330 4.77 -14.18 1.57
CA ILE A 330 4.92 -15.65 1.61
C ILE A 330 6.24 -16.03 0.98
N ARG A 331 7.05 -16.84 1.66
CA ARG A 331 8.36 -17.26 1.15
C ARG A 331 8.23 -17.97 -0.21
N ARG A 332 9.08 -17.59 -1.17
CA ARG A 332 9.19 -18.22 -2.50
C ARG A 332 10.58 -18.80 -2.69
N ASN A 333 10.79 -19.51 -3.81
CA ASN A 333 12.05 -20.18 -4.15
C ASN A 333 12.48 -21.19 -3.08
N THR A 334 11.53 -22.01 -2.62
CA THR A 334 11.78 -23.09 -1.66
C THR A 334 11.92 -24.43 -2.38
N ASN A 335 12.30 -25.48 -1.64
CA ASN A 335 12.35 -26.84 -2.18
C ASN A 335 10.97 -27.53 -2.22
N LEU A 336 9.89 -26.81 -1.88
CA LEU A 336 8.53 -27.34 -1.92
C LEU A 336 7.99 -27.31 -3.35
N LYS A 337 7.52 -28.46 -3.83
CA LYS A 337 7.05 -28.64 -5.21
C LYS A 337 6.03 -27.58 -5.65
N TYR A 338 5.11 -27.21 -4.75
CA TYR A 338 4.03 -26.25 -5.03
C TYR A 338 4.18 -24.95 -4.23
N GLY A 339 5.38 -24.67 -3.72
CA GLY A 339 5.63 -23.50 -2.86
C GLY A 339 5.05 -23.65 -1.45
N VAL A 340 5.30 -22.63 -0.63
CA VAL A 340 4.74 -22.54 0.75
C VAL A 340 3.22 -22.37 0.66
N CYS A 341 2.48 -23.09 1.51
CA CYS A 341 1.02 -23.15 1.50
C CYS A 341 0.39 -23.64 0.18
N ALA A 342 1.15 -24.38 -0.65
CA ALA A 342 0.76 -24.83 -1.98
C ALA A 342 0.40 -23.70 -2.98
N ILE A 343 0.90 -22.47 -2.75
CA ILE A 343 0.53 -21.26 -3.50
C ILE A 343 0.71 -21.35 -5.02
N ASN A 344 1.65 -22.18 -5.50
CA ASN A 344 1.91 -22.32 -6.93
C ASN A 344 0.94 -23.27 -7.61
N TYR A 345 0.17 -24.08 -6.87
CA TYR A 345 -0.67 -25.12 -7.47
C TYR A 345 -1.87 -24.55 -8.22
N MET A 346 -2.56 -23.60 -7.59
CA MET A 346 -3.85 -23.08 -8.04
C MET A 346 -3.77 -21.58 -8.39
N ALA A 347 -2.86 -21.25 -9.32
CA ALA A 347 -2.70 -19.88 -9.80
C ALA A 347 -3.28 -19.70 -11.21
N SER A 348 -3.99 -18.60 -11.44
CA SER A 348 -4.57 -18.22 -12.72
C SER A 348 -4.77 -16.71 -12.81
N TYR A 349 -4.94 -16.19 -14.04
CA TYR A 349 -5.17 -14.76 -14.26
C TYR A 349 -6.11 -14.50 -15.44
N PRO A 350 -6.93 -13.42 -15.38
CA PRO A 350 -7.77 -13.02 -16.50
C PRO A 350 -6.93 -12.33 -17.59
N THR A 351 -7.30 -12.52 -18.85
CA THR A 351 -6.68 -11.84 -20.00
C THR A 351 -7.59 -10.75 -20.53
N LYS A 352 -7.01 -9.60 -20.88
CA LYS A 352 -7.71 -8.48 -21.50
C LYS A 352 -6.87 -7.91 -22.64
N GLU A 353 -7.45 -7.85 -23.82
CA GLU A 353 -6.83 -7.27 -25.00
C GLU A 353 -7.05 -5.75 -25.03
N SER A 354 -6.04 -5.01 -25.48
CA SER A 354 -6.23 -3.59 -25.75
C SER A 354 -7.22 -3.46 -26.90
N SER A 355 -8.32 -2.73 -26.70
CA SER A 355 -9.29 -2.39 -27.75
C SER A 355 -8.71 -1.37 -28.75
N ALA A 356 -7.48 -1.58 -29.23
CA ALA A 356 -6.91 -0.85 -30.35
C ALA A 356 -7.56 -1.38 -31.63
N VAL A 357 -8.70 -0.79 -32.00
CA VAL A 357 -9.31 -1.01 -33.31
C VAL A 357 -8.30 -0.61 -34.39
N SER A 358 -7.69 -1.57 -35.06
CA SER A 358 -7.17 -1.36 -36.40
C SER A 358 -8.34 -1.44 -37.38
N PRO A 359 -8.57 -0.37 -38.17
CA PRO A 359 -8.35 -0.54 -39.59
C PRO A 359 -7.61 0.67 -40.17
N THR A 360 -6.78 0.37 -41.17
CA THR A 360 -6.30 1.27 -42.23
C THR A 360 -7.11 2.56 -42.35
N SER A 361 -6.57 3.63 -41.77
CA SER A 361 -6.94 5.02 -42.04
C SER A 361 -5.67 5.71 -42.52
N PRO A 362 -5.69 6.52 -43.59
CA PRO A 362 -4.52 7.32 -43.97
C PRO A 362 -4.17 8.25 -42.80
N PRO A 363 -2.89 8.64 -42.63
CA PRO A 363 -2.49 9.49 -41.53
C PRO A 363 -3.33 10.76 -41.54
N SER A 364 -4.02 11.01 -40.43
CA SER A 364 -4.72 12.28 -40.22
C SER A 364 -3.68 13.41 -40.28
N PRO A 365 -4.01 14.58 -40.86
CA PRO A 365 -3.10 15.71 -40.87
C PRO A 365 -2.68 16.07 -39.44
N PRO A 366 -1.44 16.53 -39.23
CA PRO A 366 -0.99 16.93 -37.90
C PRO A 366 -1.94 18.00 -37.36
N SER A 367 -2.45 17.77 -36.15
CA SER A 367 -3.25 18.74 -35.42
C SER A 367 -2.43 20.04 -35.27
N PRO A 368 -3.06 21.22 -35.36
CA PRO A 368 -2.36 22.47 -35.08
C PRO A 368 -1.80 22.42 -33.66
N PRO A 369 -0.62 23.03 -33.40
CA PRO A 369 -0.09 23.09 -32.05
C PRO A 369 -1.10 23.81 -31.15
N SER A 370 -1.48 23.16 -30.06
CA SER A 370 -2.21 23.80 -28.97
C SER A 370 -1.45 25.06 -28.53
N PRO A 371 -2.13 26.18 -28.27
CA PRO A 371 -1.46 27.36 -27.76
C PRO A 371 -0.79 27.02 -26.43
N LEU A 372 0.48 27.41 -26.30
CA LEU A 372 1.25 27.33 -25.07
C LEU A 372 0.44 27.96 -23.92
N PRO A 373 0.37 27.32 -22.74
CA PRO A 373 -0.14 28.00 -21.56
C PRO A 373 0.71 29.26 -21.32
N PRO A 374 0.10 30.38 -20.89
CA PRO A 374 0.86 31.59 -20.62
C PRO A 374 1.93 31.29 -19.55
N PRO A 375 3.14 31.87 -19.68
CA PRO A 375 4.20 31.64 -18.71
C PRO A 375 3.72 32.07 -17.32
N PRO A 376 4.06 31.32 -16.26
CA PRO A 376 3.76 31.75 -14.90
C PRO A 376 4.40 33.12 -14.65
N PRO A 377 3.73 34.01 -13.89
CA PRO A 377 4.25 35.34 -13.63
C PRO A 377 5.61 35.23 -12.93
N PRO A 378 6.55 36.16 -13.20
CA PRO A 378 7.86 36.12 -12.55
C PRO A 378 7.65 36.31 -11.05
N SER A 379 8.01 35.28 -10.28
CA SER A 379 7.94 35.32 -8.82
C SER A 379 9.26 35.87 -8.26
N PRO A 380 9.21 36.62 -7.15
CA PRO A 380 10.19 37.67 -6.85
C PRO A 380 11.44 37.17 -6.12
N SER A 381 12.53 37.93 -6.26
CA SER A 381 13.69 37.97 -5.36
C SER A 381 13.31 38.29 -3.90
N PRO A 382 14.16 38.02 -2.89
CA PRO A 382 14.81 36.78 -2.46
C PRO A 382 13.81 35.86 -1.74
N SER A 383 14.07 34.55 -1.72
CA SER A 383 13.19 33.54 -1.13
C SER A 383 13.23 33.57 0.41
N GLU A 384 12.35 34.38 1.01
CA GLU A 384 12.04 34.26 2.44
C GLU A 384 11.35 32.91 2.70
N CYS A 385 11.88 32.11 3.62
CA CYS A 385 11.33 30.80 3.97
C CYS A 385 10.62 30.90 5.32
N GLY A 386 9.33 31.23 5.29
CA GLY A 386 8.57 31.52 6.51
C GLY A 386 9.09 32.74 7.27
N ASP A 387 8.68 32.88 8.54
CA ASP A 387 8.93 34.10 9.33
C ASP A 387 10.38 34.26 9.81
N PHE A 388 11.12 33.16 9.91
CA PHE A 388 12.42 33.13 10.62
C PHE A 388 13.61 32.64 9.81
N SER A 389 13.42 32.27 8.53
CA SER A 389 14.48 31.71 7.70
C SER A 389 14.52 32.33 6.30
N TYR A 390 15.68 32.27 5.65
CA TYR A 390 15.85 32.71 4.28
C TYR A 390 16.90 31.88 3.53
N CYS A 391 16.77 31.83 2.20
CA CYS A 391 17.75 31.25 1.30
C CYS A 391 18.46 32.32 0.46
N HIS A 392 19.55 31.94 -0.20
CA HIS A 392 20.23 32.84 -1.14
C HIS A 392 19.35 33.06 -2.39
N ALA A 393 19.59 34.14 -3.14
CA ALA A 393 18.68 34.56 -4.22
C ALA A 393 18.59 33.56 -5.40
N ASP A 394 19.57 32.66 -5.53
CA ASP A 394 19.68 31.58 -6.51
C ASP A 394 19.24 30.22 -5.94
N GLN A 395 18.56 30.20 -4.79
CA GLN A 395 18.14 29.00 -4.08
C GLN A 395 16.63 28.98 -3.80
N THR A 396 16.04 27.78 -3.91
CA THR A 396 14.63 27.56 -3.59
C THR A 396 14.45 27.09 -2.15
N CYS A 397 13.52 27.71 -1.43
CA CYS A 397 13.09 27.27 -0.10
C CYS A 397 12.23 26.00 -0.21
N CYS A 398 12.63 24.94 0.49
CA CYS A 398 11.88 23.70 0.60
C CYS A 398 11.58 23.39 2.06
N CYS A 399 10.42 22.82 2.35
CA CYS A 399 10.16 22.32 3.69
C CYS A 399 11.01 21.08 3.98
N ASN A 400 11.61 21.03 5.18
CA ASN A 400 12.35 19.88 5.68
C ASN A 400 11.56 19.11 6.74
N LEU A 401 10.76 19.80 7.54
CA LEU A 401 9.97 19.21 8.61
C LEU A 401 8.57 19.82 8.61
N GLU A 402 7.57 18.99 8.34
CA GLU A 402 6.17 19.38 8.28
C GLU A 402 5.38 18.73 9.42
N LEU A 403 4.52 19.50 10.08
CA LEU A 403 3.63 19.03 11.13
C LEU A 403 2.28 19.75 11.00
N PHE A 404 1.20 19.00 10.78
CA PHE A 404 -0.16 19.53 10.60
C PHE A 404 -0.24 20.66 9.53
N ASP A 405 0.33 20.43 8.34
CA ASP A 405 0.38 21.39 7.22
C ASP A 405 1.17 22.69 7.49
N PHE A 406 1.93 22.74 8.59
CA PHE A 406 2.87 23.82 8.88
C PHE A 406 4.31 23.35 8.74
N CYS A 407 5.11 24.12 8.01
CA CYS A 407 6.54 23.86 7.91
C CYS A 407 7.28 24.40 9.14
N LEU A 408 7.82 23.52 9.96
CA LEU A 408 8.58 23.86 11.17
C LEU A 408 10.05 24.21 10.87
N ALA A 409 10.60 23.66 9.79
CA ALA A 409 11.98 23.93 9.38
C ALA A 409 12.11 23.96 7.86
N TYR A 410 12.79 24.98 7.36
CA TYR A 410 13.06 25.17 5.93
C TYR A 410 14.50 24.85 5.57
N GLY A 411 14.69 24.19 4.43
CA GLY A 411 15.97 23.98 3.76
C GLY A 411 16.07 24.76 2.44
N CYS A 412 17.28 25.05 2.02
CA CYS A 412 17.62 25.70 0.76
C CYS A 412 18.14 24.66 -0.23
N CYS A 413 17.51 24.62 -1.41
CA CYS A 413 17.97 23.83 -2.54
C CYS A 413 18.91 24.66 -3.43
N GLU A 414 20.01 24.06 -3.88
CA GLU A 414 20.97 24.68 -4.81
C GLU A 414 20.55 24.54 -6.29
N TYR A 415 19.28 24.80 -6.54
CA TYR A 415 18.71 24.97 -7.88
C TYR A 415 17.78 26.19 -7.85
N GLU A 416 17.81 26.97 -8.90
CA GLU A 416 16.83 28.04 -9.14
C GLU A 416 15.52 27.37 -9.58
N ASN A 417 14.42 27.64 -8.86
CA ASN A 417 13.10 27.00 -9.08
C ASN A 417 13.09 25.47 -8.87
N ALA A 418 13.79 24.98 -7.85
CA ALA A 418 13.83 23.55 -7.52
C ALA A 418 12.43 22.96 -7.24
N VAL A 419 12.26 21.68 -7.59
CA VAL A 419 11.16 20.85 -7.08
C VAL A 419 11.57 20.29 -5.72
N CYS A 420 10.77 20.59 -4.70
CA CYS A 420 10.99 20.11 -3.35
C CYS A 420 10.42 18.71 -3.20
N CYS A 421 11.28 17.71 -2.97
CA CYS A 421 10.82 16.35 -2.77
C CYS A 421 10.21 16.20 -1.36
N THR A 422 8.89 16.07 -1.32
CA THR A 422 8.08 15.99 -0.08
C THR A 422 8.53 14.82 0.80
N GLY A 423 8.56 15.03 2.12
CA GLY A 423 8.95 13.99 3.08
C GLY A 423 10.43 13.57 3.04
N SER A 424 11.28 14.26 2.27
CA SER A 424 12.70 13.96 2.15
C SER A 424 13.59 15.18 2.38
N GLU A 425 14.89 14.95 2.55
CA GLU A 425 15.90 16.00 2.62
C GLU A 425 16.45 16.41 1.24
N TYR A 426 15.84 15.96 0.13
CA TYR A 426 16.34 16.16 -1.23
C TYR A 426 15.45 17.05 -2.10
N CYS A 427 16.03 17.61 -3.15
CA CYS A 427 15.36 18.45 -4.12
C CYS A 427 15.92 18.22 -5.52
N CYS A 428 15.08 18.50 -6.52
CA CYS A 428 15.37 18.28 -7.93
C CYS A 428 15.35 19.59 -8.71
N PRO A 429 16.06 19.68 -9.85
CA PRO A 429 15.96 20.86 -10.71
C PRO A 429 14.61 20.86 -11.45
N SER A 430 14.17 22.02 -11.92
CA SER A 430 12.82 22.19 -12.51
C SER A 430 12.58 21.37 -13.78
N ASP A 431 13.63 21.05 -14.52
CA ASP A 431 13.62 20.25 -15.75
C ASP A 431 13.56 18.73 -15.49
N TYR A 432 13.77 18.31 -14.24
CA TYR A 432 13.63 16.92 -13.78
C TYR A 432 12.70 16.88 -12.54
N PRO A 433 11.39 17.09 -12.71
CA PRO A 433 10.49 17.37 -11.60
C PRO A 433 10.12 16.13 -10.75
N ILE A 434 10.48 14.93 -11.19
CA ILE A 434 10.09 13.69 -10.52
C ILE A 434 11.22 13.29 -9.57
N CYS A 435 10.92 13.20 -8.28
CA CYS A 435 11.87 12.84 -7.23
C CYS A 435 11.90 11.33 -7.00
N ASP A 436 12.98 10.66 -7.41
CA ASP A 436 13.29 9.29 -7.03
C ASP A 436 14.30 9.29 -5.88
N ILE A 437 13.80 9.36 -4.65
CA ILE A 437 14.63 9.49 -3.45
C ILE A 437 15.32 8.17 -3.08
N GLU A 438 14.77 7.02 -3.50
CA GLU A 438 15.34 5.70 -3.20
C GLU A 438 16.64 5.50 -3.99
N ASP A 439 16.66 5.88 -5.27
CA ASP A 439 17.85 5.82 -6.13
C ASP A 439 18.66 7.14 -6.14
N GLY A 440 18.18 8.18 -5.45
CA GLY A 440 18.85 9.48 -5.36
C GLY A 440 18.86 10.26 -6.69
N LEU A 441 17.83 10.06 -7.52
CA LEU A 441 17.70 10.61 -8.86
C LEU A 441 16.51 11.56 -8.99
N CYS A 442 16.59 12.41 -10.01
CA CYS A 442 15.55 13.28 -10.50
C CYS A 442 15.28 12.90 -11.96
N LEU A 443 14.04 12.57 -12.28
CA LEU A 443 13.64 12.06 -13.59
C LEU A 443 12.85 13.12 -14.37
N GLN A 444 12.97 13.07 -15.69
CA GLN A 444 12.25 13.97 -16.58
C GLN A 444 10.82 13.48 -16.83
N ASN A 445 10.63 12.16 -17.00
CA ASN A 445 9.33 11.50 -17.15
C ASN A 445 9.21 10.29 -16.21
N TYR A 446 7.98 9.90 -15.90
CA TYR A 446 7.71 8.71 -15.10
C TYR A 446 8.12 7.46 -15.90
N GLY A 447 9.03 6.65 -15.32
CA GLY A 447 9.55 5.43 -15.96
C GLY A 447 10.92 5.57 -16.64
N ASP A 448 11.53 6.76 -16.63
CA ASP A 448 12.90 6.93 -17.14
C ASP A 448 13.91 6.19 -16.25
N LEU A 449 14.79 5.37 -16.86
CA LEU A 449 15.85 4.63 -16.16
C LEU A 449 17.09 5.48 -15.84
N MET A 450 17.18 6.69 -16.41
CA MET A 450 18.31 7.60 -16.23
C MET A 450 17.82 8.99 -15.85
N GLY A 451 18.44 9.57 -14.83
CA GLY A 451 18.11 10.90 -14.32
C GLY A 451 19.35 11.67 -13.88
N VAL A 452 19.11 12.88 -13.37
CA VAL A 452 20.14 13.70 -12.72
C VAL A 452 20.13 13.48 -11.21
N ALA A 453 21.28 13.58 -10.54
CA ALA A 453 21.33 13.33 -9.10
C ALA A 453 20.50 14.35 -8.30
N ALA A 454 19.68 13.85 -7.37
CA ALA A 454 18.96 14.66 -6.41
C ALA A 454 19.93 15.33 -5.43
N LYS A 455 19.71 16.62 -5.15
CA LYS A 455 20.57 17.38 -4.24
C LYS A 455 19.98 17.45 -2.85
N LYS A 456 20.84 17.28 -1.84
CA LYS A 456 20.45 17.44 -0.44
C LYS A 456 20.24 18.93 -0.10
N LYS A 457 19.12 19.25 0.53
CA LYS A 457 18.77 20.58 1.03
C LYS A 457 19.74 20.99 2.14
N LYS A 458 20.20 22.24 2.13
CA LYS A 458 21.00 22.82 3.24
C LYS A 458 20.09 23.55 4.21
N MET A 459 20.38 23.57 5.50
CA MET A 459 19.54 24.29 6.47
C MET A 459 19.43 25.79 6.09
N GLY A 460 18.21 26.34 6.09
CA GLY A 460 17.98 27.76 5.84
C GLY A 460 18.66 28.65 6.89
N LYS A 461 19.10 29.85 6.48
CA LYS A 461 19.76 30.78 7.42
C LYS A 461 18.71 31.45 8.30
N HIS A 462 18.94 31.50 9.60
CA HIS A 462 18.01 32.13 10.56
C HIS A 462 18.09 33.65 10.57
N LYS A 463 16.93 34.32 10.58
CA LYS A 463 16.78 35.74 10.86
C LYS A 463 16.75 35.94 12.38
N PHE A 464 17.86 36.38 12.97
CA PHE A 464 17.83 36.88 14.36
C PHE A 464 17.39 38.36 14.38
N PRO A 465 16.65 38.84 15.40
CA PRO A 465 16.09 40.21 15.45
C PRO A 465 17.13 41.35 15.47
N TRP A 466 18.43 41.05 15.42
CA TRP A 466 19.51 42.02 15.65
C TRP A 466 20.61 42.00 14.57
N THR A 467 20.53 41.12 13.57
CA THR A 467 21.52 41.08 12.48
C THR A 467 21.25 42.20 11.47
N LYS A 468 22.03 43.29 11.57
CA LYS A 468 22.01 44.45 10.68
C LYS A 468 22.14 44.01 9.21
N LEU A 469 21.22 44.51 8.36
CA LEU A 469 21.36 44.49 6.90
C LEU A 469 22.70 45.11 6.49
N GLU A 470 23.55 44.35 5.81
CA GLU A 470 24.64 44.93 5.03
C GLU A 470 24.09 45.54 3.74
N GLN A 471 24.02 46.87 3.78
CA GLN A 471 24.22 47.84 2.69
C GLN A 471 23.65 47.50 1.30
N LYS A 472 22.39 47.88 1.13
CA LYS A 472 21.81 48.24 -0.18
C LYS A 472 22.61 49.41 -0.78
N LYS A 473 23.48 49.13 -1.76
CA LYS A 473 24.14 50.18 -2.56
C LYS A 473 23.06 50.93 -3.33
N LYS A 474 22.66 52.10 -2.81
CA LYS A 474 21.79 53.05 -3.50
C LYS A 474 22.56 53.66 -4.66
N THR A 475 22.29 53.25 -5.89
CA THR A 475 22.50 54.12 -7.05
C THR A 475 21.27 55.02 -7.18
N HIS A 476 21.48 56.30 -6.89
CA HIS A 476 20.52 57.36 -7.18
C HIS A 476 20.35 57.50 -8.69
N SER A 477 19.10 57.54 -9.15
CA SER A 477 18.72 58.18 -10.41
C SER A 477 17.71 59.28 -10.06
N PRO A 478 18.00 60.57 -10.31
CA PRO A 478 17.09 61.63 -9.95
C PRO A 478 15.92 61.70 -10.93
N LEU A 479 14.70 61.73 -10.38
CA LEU A 479 13.47 62.14 -11.06
C LEU A 479 13.59 63.60 -11.52
N GLN A 480 13.45 63.86 -12.81
CA GLN A 480 13.03 65.17 -13.31
C GLN A 480 11.55 65.12 -13.69
N LEU A 481 10.75 65.95 -13.02
CA LEU A 481 9.38 66.26 -13.35
C LEU A 481 9.30 67.08 -14.66
N SER A 482 8.20 66.87 -15.37
CA SER A 482 7.84 67.51 -16.63
C SER A 482 7.55 69.01 -16.49
N LEU A 483 7.93 69.80 -17.51
CA LEU A 483 7.15 70.98 -17.95
C LEU A 483 7.55 71.44 -19.36
N ARG A 484 6.58 71.29 -20.28
CA ARG A 484 6.20 72.12 -21.45
C ARG A 484 7.26 72.71 -22.42
N ARG A 485 6.96 72.39 -23.70
CA ARG A 485 6.96 73.22 -24.94
C ARG A 485 8.25 73.35 -25.79
N ASN A 486 8.12 72.85 -27.02
CA ASN A 486 8.57 73.33 -28.35
C ASN A 486 9.86 74.17 -28.46
N ALA A 487 10.81 73.71 -29.30
CA ALA A 487 11.01 74.16 -30.70
C ALA A 487 12.46 73.98 -31.16
N PHE A 488 12.63 73.37 -32.33
CA PHE A 488 13.65 73.61 -33.38
C PHE A 488 15.18 73.58 -33.10
N ALA A 489 15.87 73.21 -34.19
CA ALA A 489 17.31 73.36 -34.52
C ALA A 489 18.20 72.20 -34.03
N ALA A 490 18.64 71.25 -34.88
CA ALA A 490 19.45 71.33 -36.11
C ALA A 490 20.93 71.63 -35.87
N MET A 491 21.77 70.80 -36.51
CA MET A 491 23.22 70.92 -36.75
C MET A 491 24.11 70.67 -35.52
N ARG A 492 25.11 69.79 -35.58
CA ARG A 492 26.06 69.50 -36.66
C ARG A 492 26.66 68.12 -36.50
#